data_AF-A0A1G2WBX6-F1
#
_entry.id   AF-A0A1G2WBX6-F1
#
_cell.length_a   1.000
_cell.length_b   1.000
_cell.length_c   1.000
_cell.angle_alpha   90.00
_cell.angle_beta   90.00
_cell.angle_gamma   90.00
#
_symmetry.space_group_name_H-M   'P 1'
#
loop_
_entity.id
_entity.type
_entity.pdbx_description
1 polymer ?
#
loop_
_entity_poly.entity_id
_entity_poly.type
_entity_poly.pdbx_seq_one_letter_code
_entity_poly.pdbx_strand_id
1 'polypeptide(L)'
;MATYAFETITAEQALAIAASDTLTLAGGPARLATVLYAADNATITLVFGERSVVFGPALTAVSLGGRLTLADGSRLFIGDSQANTFALAADSTTHDAAYAGAGDDSIDTGGGDDLLQGNMGTDTLSGGAGADAIYGGQDNDRILTGAGANFAQGNKGDDAVLGGAGRDTLLGGQGADTIDGDAGASDFLNGNLGDDVITVRGGGDVFGEDGADTITTADSANVSTLISAGAGNDRVLSQATFGLSQIHGDDGDDFIAGGGAATDLGFGDAGRDTLIAGAGDEMHGGEGDDSLSTSASNVLLAGDAGNDVIRAEQGRHTIDGGDGDDDIITFSDSSETIRGGAGNDTIYADRAGDKLVEGGAGADNLQLGTGAVTANGGDGDDFMLTQSGSRSLLRGENGNDGLAGQGSDTLDGGAGDDRISPRAGLDVMIGGSGSDTFEFESFASQRLAGQIDRILDWTTSDRIEVERISRAAMQYSERTAPDLATAFSQNEYLGANAVVAVQVGADVVLFSSFNISGFAAEPLLLVGRSLADISIDNFV
;
A
#
# COMPACT_ATOMS: atom_id res chain seq x y z
N MET A 1 53.63 -46.08 4.31
CA MET A 1 54.20 -45.01 5.14
C MET A 1 55.30 -44.29 4.42
N ALA A 2 54.92 -43.63 3.33
CA ALA A 2 55.60 -42.43 2.90
C ALA A 2 55.16 -41.27 3.79
N THR A 3 56.07 -40.33 4.04
CA THR A 3 55.76 -39.08 4.74
C THR A 3 55.89 -37.94 3.75
N TYR A 4 54.83 -37.16 3.57
CA TYR A 4 54.79 -36.04 2.65
C TYR A 4 54.70 -34.73 3.44
N ALA A 5 55.45 -33.71 3.04
CA ALA A 5 55.33 -32.37 3.62
C ALA A 5 54.37 -31.54 2.77
N PHE A 6 53.34 -30.98 3.40
CA PHE A 6 52.27 -30.25 2.73
C PHE A 6 52.80 -29.12 1.84
N GLU A 7 53.87 -28.44 2.25
CA GLU A 7 54.45 -27.29 1.55
C GLU A 7 55.16 -27.69 0.24
N THR A 8 55.42 -28.99 0.05
CA THR A 8 56.25 -29.50 -1.05
C THR A 8 55.60 -30.65 -1.83
N ILE A 9 54.41 -31.09 -1.43
CA ILE A 9 53.71 -32.19 -2.09
C ILE A 9 53.24 -31.78 -3.49
N THR A 10 53.47 -32.62 -4.49
CA THR A 10 52.94 -32.40 -5.85
C THR A 10 51.51 -32.93 -5.98
N ALA A 11 50.78 -32.48 -7.00
CA ALA A 11 49.43 -32.99 -7.28
C ALA A 11 49.41 -34.52 -7.50
N GLU A 12 50.40 -35.08 -8.21
CA GLU A 12 50.52 -36.53 -8.39
C GLU A 12 50.82 -37.26 -7.07
N GLN A 13 51.61 -36.65 -6.18
CA GLN A 13 51.89 -37.22 -4.86
C GLN A 13 50.65 -37.17 -3.94
N ALA A 14 49.87 -36.09 -4.02
CA ALA A 14 48.61 -35.95 -3.28
C ALA A 14 47.59 -37.02 -3.71
N LEU A 15 47.49 -37.31 -5.01
CA LEU A 15 46.64 -38.38 -5.56
C LEU A 15 47.13 -39.79 -5.23
N ALA A 16 48.39 -39.95 -4.83
CA ALA A 16 49.00 -41.23 -4.50
C ALA A 16 49.01 -41.55 -3.00
N ILE A 17 48.49 -40.66 -2.15
CA ILE A 17 48.39 -40.87 -0.70
C ILE A 17 47.46 -42.06 -0.41
N ALA A 18 47.95 -43.05 0.32
CA ALA A 18 47.16 -44.17 0.82
C ALA A 18 46.87 -44.01 2.33
N ALA A 19 45.89 -44.76 2.85
CA ALA A 19 45.51 -44.79 4.27
C ALA A 19 46.67 -45.13 5.24
N SER A 20 47.79 -45.62 4.72
CA SER A 20 49.00 -45.92 5.49
C SER A 20 50.11 -44.88 5.32
N ASP A 21 49.86 -43.69 4.79
CA ASP A 21 50.88 -42.64 4.64
C ASP A 21 50.65 -41.50 5.64
N THR A 22 51.65 -40.65 5.83
CA THR A 22 51.63 -39.56 6.81
C THR A 22 51.83 -38.23 6.09
N LEU A 23 50.90 -37.29 6.24
CA LEU A 23 51.07 -35.91 5.77
C LEU A 23 51.51 -35.05 6.96
N THR A 24 52.60 -34.31 6.82
CA THR A 24 53.14 -33.41 7.84
C THR A 24 52.96 -31.96 7.42
N LEU A 25 52.44 -31.13 8.32
CA LEU A 25 52.31 -29.69 8.15
C LEU A 25 53.36 -28.97 9.00
N ALA A 26 54.12 -28.06 8.40
CA ALA A 26 55.15 -27.28 9.08
C ALA A 26 54.77 -25.79 9.11
N GLY A 27 54.14 -25.38 10.21
CA GLY A 27 54.23 -24.02 10.76
C GLY A 27 53.81 -22.85 9.85
N GLY A 28 52.52 -22.51 9.89
CA GLY A 28 51.97 -21.19 9.62
C GLY A 28 50.45 -21.21 9.81
N PRO A 29 49.77 -20.05 9.90
CA PRO A 29 48.32 -20.02 10.03
C PRO A 29 47.70 -20.39 8.68
N ALA A 30 47.06 -21.56 8.60
CA ALA A 30 46.15 -21.85 7.50
C ALA A 30 45.00 -20.84 7.57
N ARG A 31 44.47 -20.46 6.39
CA ARG A 31 43.43 -19.44 6.30
C ARG A 31 42.22 -19.88 5.49
N LEU A 32 42.27 -21.04 4.82
CA LEU A 32 41.11 -21.54 4.06
C LEU A 32 41.26 -23.04 3.71
N ALA A 33 40.27 -23.85 4.05
CA ALA A 33 40.06 -25.16 3.46
C ALA A 33 38.82 -25.07 2.56
N THR A 34 38.94 -25.44 1.28
CA THR A 34 37.82 -25.44 0.33
C THR A 34 37.59 -26.88 -0.11
N VAL A 35 36.41 -27.46 0.08
CA VAL A 35 36.13 -28.82 -0.44
C VAL A 35 35.21 -28.70 -1.66
N LEU A 36 35.58 -29.36 -2.76
CA LEU A 36 34.69 -29.53 -3.91
C LEU A 36 33.99 -30.87 -3.79
N TYR A 37 32.66 -30.83 -3.62
CA TYR A 37 31.81 -32.01 -3.51
C TYR A 37 31.24 -32.46 -4.86
N ALA A 38 31.31 -33.77 -5.10
CA ALA A 38 30.48 -34.50 -6.05
C ALA A 38 30.22 -35.89 -5.43
N ALA A 39 28.99 -36.38 -5.50
CA ALA A 39 28.49 -37.55 -4.76
C ALA A 39 29.36 -38.82 -4.84
N ASP A 40 30.15 -38.97 -5.91
CA ASP A 40 31.02 -40.14 -6.12
C ASP A 40 32.53 -39.83 -6.01
N ASN A 41 32.91 -38.57 -5.76
CA ASN A 41 34.29 -38.13 -5.98
C ASN A 41 34.73 -36.89 -5.17
N ALA A 42 34.35 -36.79 -3.90
CA ALA A 42 34.68 -35.63 -3.06
C ALA A 42 36.20 -35.39 -3.02
N THR A 43 36.58 -34.13 -3.28
CA THR A 43 37.98 -33.71 -3.18
C THR A 43 38.13 -32.58 -2.19
N ILE A 44 39.02 -32.75 -1.21
CA ILE A 44 39.34 -31.69 -0.24
C ILE A 44 40.42 -30.85 -0.85
N THR A 45 40.27 -29.53 -0.87
CA THR A 45 41.33 -28.64 -1.33
C THR A 45 41.83 -27.81 -0.16
N LEU A 46 42.99 -28.15 0.39
CA LEU A 46 43.58 -27.33 1.45
C LEU A 46 44.35 -26.18 0.80
N VAL A 47 44.04 -24.94 1.23
CA VAL A 47 44.72 -23.73 0.75
C VAL A 47 45.58 -23.14 1.88
N PHE A 48 46.88 -22.98 1.60
CA PHE A 48 47.85 -22.40 2.52
C PHE A 48 48.66 -21.31 1.81
N GLY A 49 48.42 -20.05 2.18
CA GLY A 49 48.95 -18.91 1.43
C GLY A 49 48.35 -18.87 0.02
N GLU A 50 49.19 -18.82 -1.02
CA GLU A 50 48.75 -18.82 -2.43
C GLU A 50 48.64 -20.24 -3.05
N ARG A 51 48.81 -21.30 -2.24
CA ARG A 51 48.86 -22.68 -2.74
C ARG A 51 47.64 -23.48 -2.33
N SER A 52 47.16 -24.29 -3.27
CA SER A 52 45.99 -25.13 -3.17
C SER A 52 46.38 -26.59 -3.46
N VAL A 53 46.00 -27.53 -2.58
CA VAL A 53 46.26 -28.97 -2.73
C VAL A 53 44.96 -29.74 -2.66
N VAL A 54 44.62 -30.42 -3.75
CA VAL A 54 43.40 -31.23 -3.92
C VAL A 54 43.68 -32.68 -3.52
N PHE A 55 42.97 -33.18 -2.51
CA PHE A 55 42.93 -34.57 -2.07
C PHE A 55 41.86 -35.33 -2.85
N GLY A 56 42.19 -36.52 -3.33
CA GLY A 56 41.27 -37.36 -4.10
C GLY A 56 40.22 -38.12 -3.27
N PRO A 57 39.32 -38.85 -3.94
CA PRO A 57 38.23 -39.66 -3.33
C PRO A 57 38.70 -40.83 -2.46
N ALA A 58 40.01 -41.06 -2.35
CA ALA A 58 40.62 -42.21 -1.66
C ALA A 58 41.00 -41.94 -0.19
N LEU A 59 40.58 -40.79 0.38
CA LEU A 59 40.71 -40.49 1.80
C LEU A 59 39.81 -41.42 2.63
N THR A 60 40.27 -42.64 2.83
CA THR A 60 39.56 -43.71 3.54
C THR A 60 39.90 -43.76 5.03
N ALA A 61 40.75 -42.86 5.52
CA ALA A 61 41.16 -42.82 6.91
C ALA A 61 41.59 -41.41 7.34
N VAL A 62 40.63 -40.54 7.65
CA VAL A 62 40.85 -39.55 8.72
C VAL A 62 40.84 -40.35 10.02
N SER A 63 42.02 -40.62 10.58
CA SER A 63 42.13 -41.56 11.70
C SER A 63 41.44 -41.01 12.95
N LEU A 64 40.53 -41.81 13.51
CA LEU A 64 39.79 -41.62 14.77
C LEU A 64 38.67 -40.56 14.70
N GLY A 65 37.51 -40.97 14.21
CA GLY A 65 36.25 -40.23 14.38
C GLY A 65 36.06 -39.03 13.44
N GLY A 66 36.52 -39.12 12.19
CA GLY A 66 36.20 -38.13 11.16
C GLY A 66 36.93 -36.78 11.29
N ARG A 67 37.89 -36.63 12.22
CA ARG A 67 38.53 -35.34 12.53
C ARG A 67 40.01 -35.27 12.15
N LEU A 68 40.39 -34.25 11.37
CA LEU A 68 41.76 -33.83 11.11
C LEU A 68 42.04 -32.53 11.87
N THR A 69 43.19 -32.41 12.56
CA THR A 69 43.63 -31.16 13.20
C THR A 69 44.94 -30.69 12.57
N LEU A 70 44.96 -29.43 12.14
CA LEU A 70 46.07 -28.74 11.49
C LEU A 70 47.02 -28.14 12.53
N ALA A 71 48.20 -27.71 12.07
CA ALA A 71 49.27 -27.24 12.94
C ALA A 71 48.97 -25.92 13.66
N ASP A 72 48.05 -25.12 13.12
CA ASP A 72 47.53 -23.88 13.70
C ASP A 72 46.35 -24.12 14.68
N GLY A 73 45.90 -25.37 14.82
CA GLY A 73 44.80 -25.75 15.70
C GLY A 73 43.46 -25.89 14.99
N SER A 74 43.35 -25.43 13.74
CA SER A 74 42.17 -25.58 12.88
C SER A 74 41.86 -27.04 12.59
N ARG A 75 40.61 -27.36 12.30
CA ARG A 75 40.09 -28.72 12.26
C ARG A 75 39.17 -28.92 11.08
N LEU A 76 39.28 -30.09 10.46
CA LEU A 76 38.37 -30.55 9.41
C LEU A 76 37.61 -31.77 9.92
N PHE A 77 36.29 -31.71 9.84
CA PHE A 77 35.37 -32.79 10.17
C PHE A 77 34.76 -33.34 8.88
N ILE A 78 34.79 -34.66 8.76
CA ILE A 78 34.18 -35.41 7.68
C ILE A 78 33.40 -36.53 8.34
N GLY A 79 32.09 -36.41 8.32
CA GLY A 79 31.19 -37.43 8.83
C GLY A 79 30.95 -38.55 7.83
N ASP A 80 30.09 -39.48 8.22
CA ASP A 80 29.84 -40.72 7.51
C ASP A 80 28.39 -40.83 7.03
N SER A 81 27.77 -42.00 7.14
CA SER A 81 26.38 -42.22 6.71
C SER A 81 25.46 -42.49 7.90
N GLN A 82 25.90 -42.14 9.10
CA GLN A 82 25.16 -42.24 10.35
C GLN A 82 25.11 -40.85 10.98
N ALA A 83 24.15 -40.65 11.89
CA ALA A 83 24.11 -39.45 12.72
C ALA A 83 25.45 -39.22 13.44
N ASN A 84 26.01 -38.03 13.26
CA ASN A 84 27.27 -37.58 13.79
C ASN A 84 27.04 -36.41 14.74
N THR A 85 27.67 -36.45 15.91
CA THR A 85 27.60 -35.37 16.89
C THR A 85 28.98 -34.80 17.13
N PHE A 86 29.10 -33.50 16.96
CA PHE A 86 30.33 -32.77 17.10
C PHE A 86 30.08 -31.39 17.71
N ALA A 87 30.90 -31.00 18.68
CA ALA A 87 30.84 -29.69 19.28
C ALA A 87 32.24 -29.23 19.72
N LEU A 88 32.58 -27.99 19.39
CA LEU A 88 33.74 -27.29 19.93
C LEU A 88 33.37 -26.42 21.12
N ALA A 89 34.40 -25.98 21.84
CA ALA A 89 34.18 -25.00 22.89
C ALA A 89 33.87 -23.65 22.22
N ALA A 90 32.88 -22.92 22.73
CA ALA A 90 32.49 -21.60 22.22
C ALA A 90 33.58 -20.52 22.34
N ASP A 91 34.68 -20.79 23.05
CA ASP A 91 35.88 -19.94 23.11
C ASP A 91 36.99 -20.38 22.14
N SER A 92 36.68 -21.32 21.24
CA SER A 92 37.50 -21.60 20.07
C SER A 92 37.67 -20.32 19.26
N THR A 93 38.86 -20.16 18.68
CA THR A 93 39.20 -19.03 17.79
C THR A 93 39.85 -19.55 16.51
N THR A 94 39.68 -20.84 16.26
CA THR A 94 40.27 -21.56 15.14
C THR A 94 39.27 -21.63 14.01
N HIS A 95 39.74 -21.48 12.77
CA HIS A 95 38.90 -21.53 11.58
C HIS A 95 38.75 -22.99 11.17
N ASP A 96 37.59 -23.55 11.41
CA ASP A 96 37.28 -24.96 11.31
C ASP A 96 36.34 -25.24 10.12
N ALA A 97 36.31 -26.49 9.65
CA ALA A 97 35.45 -26.90 8.55
C ALA A 97 34.76 -28.23 8.87
N ALA A 98 33.48 -28.37 8.56
CA ALA A 98 32.70 -29.58 8.80
C ALA A 98 31.86 -29.98 7.59
N TYR A 99 31.93 -31.25 7.22
CA TYR A 99 31.06 -31.92 6.26
C TYR A 99 30.38 -33.06 7.02
N ALA A 100 29.09 -32.91 7.32
CA ALA A 100 28.39 -33.79 8.24
C ALA A 100 28.07 -35.16 7.59
N GLY A 101 27.68 -35.16 6.32
CA GLY A 101 27.60 -36.39 5.52
C GLY A 101 26.16 -36.83 5.36
N ALA A 102 25.85 -38.09 5.60
CA ALA A 102 24.46 -38.54 5.59
C ALA A 102 23.99 -38.94 6.99
N GLY A 103 22.72 -38.70 7.28
CA GLY A 103 22.12 -38.95 8.59
C GLY A 103 21.85 -37.63 9.31
N ASP A 104 21.09 -37.69 10.41
CA ASP A 104 20.69 -36.48 11.14
C ASP A 104 21.84 -36.03 12.06
N ASP A 105 22.61 -35.04 11.62
CA ASP A 105 23.84 -34.63 12.27
C ASP A 105 23.65 -33.45 13.23
N SER A 106 24.55 -33.30 14.21
CA SER A 106 24.56 -32.18 15.15
C SER A 106 25.97 -31.65 15.30
N ILE A 107 26.24 -30.49 14.70
CA ILE A 107 27.58 -29.92 14.49
C ILE A 107 27.62 -28.51 15.09
N ASP A 108 28.60 -28.25 15.96
CA ASP A 108 28.92 -26.93 16.51
C ASP A 108 30.43 -26.67 16.39
N THR A 109 30.84 -25.68 15.58
CA THR A 109 32.25 -25.33 15.36
C THR A 109 32.78 -24.27 16.33
N GLY A 110 31.90 -23.69 17.16
CA GLY A 110 32.28 -22.86 18.29
C GLY A 110 32.64 -21.42 17.93
N GLY A 111 33.82 -21.14 17.41
CA GLY A 111 34.18 -19.79 17.05
C GLY A 111 35.51 -19.71 16.32
N GLY A 112 35.73 -18.60 15.63
CA GLY A 112 36.55 -18.57 14.42
C GLY A 112 35.64 -18.41 13.20
N ASP A 113 36.22 -18.11 12.03
CA ASP A 113 35.46 -18.07 10.77
C ASP A 113 35.42 -19.49 10.18
N ASP A 114 34.27 -20.15 10.25
CA ASP A 114 34.10 -21.58 9.99
C ASP A 114 33.32 -21.87 8.69
N LEU A 115 33.45 -23.10 8.18
CA LEU A 115 32.68 -23.61 7.02
C LEU A 115 31.93 -24.89 7.39
N LEU A 116 30.60 -24.88 7.37
CA LEU A 116 29.78 -26.05 7.69
C LEU A 116 28.92 -26.47 6.49
N GLN A 117 28.80 -27.78 6.28
CA GLN A 117 27.94 -28.38 5.27
C GLN A 117 27.27 -29.64 5.83
N GLY A 118 25.94 -29.62 6.01
CA GLY A 118 25.15 -30.75 6.53
C GLY A 118 25.11 -31.92 5.55
N ASN A 119 24.65 -31.65 4.33
CA ASN A 119 24.49 -32.55 3.17
C ASN A 119 23.17 -33.34 3.11
N MET A 120 23.03 -34.49 3.75
CA MET A 120 21.81 -35.33 3.66
C MET A 120 21.33 -35.69 5.06
N GLY A 121 20.07 -35.40 5.37
CA GLY A 121 19.50 -35.70 6.67
C GLY A 121 19.03 -34.43 7.35
N THR A 122 18.31 -34.59 8.46
CA THR A 122 17.80 -33.44 9.23
C THR A 122 18.88 -32.97 10.20
N ASP A 123 19.68 -32.00 9.78
CA ASP A 123 20.88 -31.58 10.50
C ASP A 123 20.61 -30.43 11.48
N THR A 124 21.45 -30.31 12.51
CA THR A 124 21.53 -29.15 13.41
C THR A 124 22.94 -28.59 13.36
N LEU A 125 23.10 -27.42 12.74
CA LEU A 125 24.38 -26.79 12.44
C LEU A 125 24.53 -25.47 13.21
N SER A 126 25.68 -25.26 13.86
CA SER A 126 26.02 -24.05 14.61
C SER A 126 27.43 -23.55 14.27
N GLY A 127 27.54 -22.34 13.72
CA GLY A 127 28.84 -21.70 13.43
C GLY A 127 29.48 -21.11 14.68
N GLY A 128 28.68 -20.38 15.46
CA GLY A 128 29.11 -19.81 16.73
C GLY A 128 29.62 -18.39 16.55
N ALA A 129 30.80 -18.05 17.04
CA ALA A 129 31.31 -16.67 16.94
C ALA A 129 32.36 -16.52 15.83
N GLY A 130 32.10 -15.73 14.81
CA GLY A 130 33.01 -15.48 13.69
C GLY A 130 32.23 -15.16 12.43
N ALA A 131 32.90 -15.04 11.29
CA ALA A 131 32.25 -14.90 9.99
C ALA A 131 32.09 -16.28 9.33
N ASP A 132 31.01 -16.97 9.65
CA ASP A 132 30.80 -18.36 9.25
C ASP A 132 30.09 -18.49 7.89
N ALA A 133 30.34 -19.60 7.20
CA ALA A 133 29.62 -20.02 6.01
C ALA A 133 28.97 -21.38 6.24
N ILE A 134 27.63 -21.44 6.24
CA ILE A 134 26.87 -22.65 6.58
C ILE A 134 25.93 -23.03 5.44
N TYR A 135 25.95 -24.31 5.06
CA TYR A 135 25.03 -24.91 4.10
C TYR A 135 24.29 -26.07 4.78
N GLY A 136 22.96 -26.04 4.82
CA GLY A 136 22.12 -27.12 5.35
C GLY A 136 22.28 -28.38 4.51
N GLY A 137 21.65 -28.41 3.34
CA GLY A 137 21.87 -29.45 2.35
C GLY A 137 20.58 -30.00 1.78
N GLN A 138 20.14 -31.14 2.29
CA GLN A 138 18.91 -31.81 1.87
C GLN A 138 18.18 -32.26 3.11
N ASP A 139 16.85 -32.23 3.03
CA ASP A 139 15.94 -32.46 4.14
C ASP A 139 15.95 -31.27 5.12
N ASN A 140 15.13 -31.34 6.16
CA ASN A 140 14.78 -30.17 6.96
C ASN A 140 15.86 -29.87 8.01
N ASP A 141 16.63 -28.82 7.82
CA ASP A 141 17.79 -28.47 8.64
C ASP A 141 17.49 -27.36 9.66
N ARG A 142 18.28 -27.32 10.73
CA ARG A 142 18.30 -26.21 11.70
C ARG A 142 19.67 -25.56 11.71
N ILE A 143 19.74 -24.31 11.28
CA ILE A 143 20.98 -23.53 11.18
C ILE A 143 20.97 -22.38 12.20
N LEU A 144 21.98 -22.33 13.06
CA LEU A 144 22.30 -21.20 13.92
C LEU A 144 23.65 -20.63 13.50
N THR A 145 23.66 -19.46 12.88
CA THR A 145 24.93 -18.87 12.43
C THR A 145 25.73 -18.33 13.61
N GLY A 146 25.11 -17.50 14.45
CA GLY A 146 25.66 -17.10 15.74
C GLY A 146 26.03 -15.62 15.78
N ALA A 147 27.27 -15.25 16.06
CA ALA A 147 27.70 -13.86 16.13
C ALA A 147 28.79 -13.56 15.10
N GLY A 148 28.70 -12.44 14.39
CA GLY A 148 29.61 -12.05 13.32
C GLY A 148 28.85 -11.80 12.01
N ALA A 149 29.54 -11.66 10.88
CA ALA A 149 28.87 -11.45 9.61
C ALA A 149 28.86 -12.78 8.83
N ASN A 150 27.75 -13.50 8.90
CA ASN A 150 27.65 -14.87 8.45
C ASN A 150 26.95 -14.99 7.10
N PHE A 151 27.18 -16.11 6.44
CA PHE A 151 26.42 -16.60 5.30
C PHE A 151 25.77 -17.93 5.67
N ALA A 152 24.47 -18.07 5.46
CA ALA A 152 23.76 -19.35 5.60
C ALA A 152 22.81 -19.61 4.42
N GLN A 153 22.74 -20.87 4.01
CA GLN A 153 21.80 -21.35 3.02
C GLN A 153 21.21 -22.70 3.44
N GLY A 154 19.89 -22.79 3.60
CA GLY A 154 19.18 -24.04 3.94
C GLY A 154 19.31 -25.09 2.83
N ASN A 155 19.07 -24.65 1.59
CA ASN A 155 19.11 -25.42 0.33
C ASN A 155 17.82 -26.17 -0.01
N LYS A 156 17.58 -27.37 0.53
CA LYS A 156 16.41 -28.18 0.16
C LYS A 156 15.81 -28.80 1.40
N GLY A 157 14.52 -28.62 1.57
CA GLY A 157 13.81 -29.04 2.78
C GLY A 157 13.17 -27.82 3.42
N ASP A 158 12.35 -28.06 4.44
CA ASP A 158 11.78 -26.97 5.23
C ASP A 158 12.77 -26.62 6.35
N ASP A 159 13.61 -25.62 6.11
CA ASP A 159 14.77 -25.27 6.92
C ASP A 159 14.44 -24.18 7.95
N ALA A 160 15.15 -24.17 9.08
CA ALA A 160 15.05 -23.13 10.10
C ALA A 160 16.40 -22.42 10.27
N VAL A 161 16.50 -21.17 9.80
CA VAL A 161 17.74 -20.37 9.78
C VAL A 161 17.66 -19.20 10.76
N LEU A 162 18.60 -19.13 11.71
CA LEU A 162 18.72 -18.05 12.69
C LEU A 162 20.07 -17.32 12.53
N GLY A 163 20.00 -16.01 12.24
CA GLY A 163 21.15 -15.11 12.00
C GLY A 163 21.93 -14.74 13.26
N GLY A 164 21.23 -14.50 14.36
CA GLY A 164 21.89 -14.04 15.58
C GLY A 164 22.48 -12.63 15.42
N ALA A 165 23.65 -12.37 16.01
CA ALA A 165 24.18 -11.01 16.10
C ALA A 165 25.14 -10.72 14.95
N GLY A 166 24.72 -9.91 13.98
CA GLY A 166 25.53 -9.78 12.79
C GLY A 166 24.99 -8.82 11.76
N ARG A 167 25.70 -8.75 10.64
CA ARG A 167 25.11 -8.40 9.34
C ARG A 167 25.19 -9.67 8.52
N ASP A 168 24.11 -10.41 8.50
CA ASP A 168 24.08 -11.77 7.99
C ASP A 168 23.46 -11.80 6.58
N THR A 169 23.77 -12.85 5.83
CA THR A 169 23.11 -13.20 4.56
C THR A 169 22.50 -14.57 4.74
N LEU A 170 21.17 -14.61 4.86
CA LEU A 170 20.41 -15.83 5.16
C LEU A 170 19.49 -16.16 4.00
N LEU A 171 19.66 -17.37 3.45
CA LEU A 171 18.87 -17.90 2.34
C LEU A 171 18.13 -19.15 2.80
N GLY A 172 16.82 -19.23 2.59
CA GLY A 172 16.01 -20.43 2.85
C GLY A 172 16.38 -21.54 1.87
N GLY A 173 15.90 -21.43 0.64
CA GLY A 173 16.25 -22.36 -0.44
C GLY A 173 15.03 -22.93 -1.15
N GLN A 174 14.73 -24.21 -0.93
CA GLN A 174 13.59 -24.89 -1.51
C GLN A 174 12.81 -25.56 -0.40
N GLY A 175 11.57 -25.16 -0.18
CA GLY A 175 10.76 -25.70 0.91
C GLY A 175 10.05 -24.56 1.62
N ALA A 176 9.30 -24.88 2.66
CA ALA A 176 8.69 -23.86 3.52
C ALA A 176 9.65 -23.53 4.66
N ASP A 177 10.48 -22.51 4.47
CA ASP A 177 11.57 -22.15 5.37
C ASP A 177 11.12 -21.18 6.47
N THR A 178 11.84 -21.18 7.59
CA THR A 178 11.67 -20.18 8.66
C THR A 178 13.00 -19.45 8.86
N ILE A 179 13.02 -18.16 8.53
CA ILE A 179 14.19 -17.31 8.61
C ILE A 179 13.98 -16.25 9.70
N ASP A 180 14.93 -16.12 10.61
CA ASP A 180 14.93 -15.08 11.65
C ASP A 180 16.30 -14.38 11.65
N GLY A 181 16.32 -13.12 11.23
CA GLY A 181 17.54 -12.29 11.26
C GLY A 181 18.00 -11.95 12.68
N ASP A 182 17.13 -12.12 13.68
CA ASP A 182 17.33 -11.67 15.06
C ASP A 182 17.53 -10.15 15.16
N ALA A 183 17.70 -9.66 16.41
CA ALA A 183 17.95 -8.25 16.68
C ALA A 183 19.44 -7.93 16.44
N GLY A 184 19.72 -6.98 15.56
CA GLY A 184 21.10 -6.74 15.19
C GLY A 184 21.28 -5.59 14.22
N ALA A 185 22.26 -5.77 13.33
CA ALA A 185 22.44 -4.87 12.21
C ALA A 185 21.56 -5.30 11.04
N SER A 186 21.65 -4.57 9.93
CA SER A 186 20.83 -4.82 8.75
C SER A 186 21.33 -6.06 8.00
N ASP A 187 20.47 -7.06 7.93
CA ASP A 187 20.69 -8.34 7.27
C ASP A 187 20.20 -8.34 5.83
N PHE A 188 20.60 -9.36 5.07
CA PHE A 188 19.99 -9.73 3.81
C PHE A 188 19.27 -11.07 4.01
N LEU A 189 17.95 -11.08 3.87
CA LEU A 189 17.11 -12.26 4.08
C LEU A 189 16.39 -12.60 2.77
N ASN A 190 16.40 -13.86 2.36
CA ASN A 190 15.73 -14.30 1.14
C ASN A 190 15.14 -15.71 1.31
N GLY A 191 13.82 -15.83 1.14
CA GLY A 191 13.07 -17.09 1.22
C GLY A 191 13.46 -18.07 0.11
N ASN A 192 13.39 -17.59 -1.13
CA ASN A 192 13.63 -18.29 -2.40
C ASN A 192 12.39 -19.02 -2.93
N LEU A 193 12.24 -20.33 -2.68
CA LEU A 193 11.17 -21.12 -3.29
C LEU A 193 10.37 -21.82 -2.20
N GLY A 194 9.08 -21.54 -2.13
CA GLY A 194 8.14 -22.15 -1.20
C GLY A 194 7.55 -21.13 -0.24
N ASP A 195 6.59 -21.56 0.58
CA ASP A 195 5.85 -20.68 1.47
C ASP A 195 6.65 -20.42 2.76
N ASP A 196 7.35 -19.29 2.82
CA ASP A 196 8.34 -18.99 3.83
C ASP A 196 7.81 -18.10 4.97
N VAL A 197 8.46 -18.19 6.13
CA VAL A 197 8.18 -17.33 7.28
C VAL A 197 9.45 -16.56 7.64
N ILE A 198 9.45 -15.25 7.38
CA ILE A 198 10.61 -14.38 7.58
C ILE A 198 10.33 -13.37 8.70
N THR A 199 11.19 -13.35 9.72
CA THR A 199 11.15 -12.36 10.81
C THR A 199 12.38 -11.46 10.79
N VAL A 200 12.12 -10.15 10.78
CA VAL A 200 13.13 -9.08 10.71
C VAL A 200 13.11 -8.29 12.01
N ARG A 201 14.26 -8.10 12.68
CA ARG A 201 14.34 -7.27 13.91
C ARG A 201 15.46 -6.22 13.91
N GLY A 202 16.38 -6.26 12.94
CA GLY A 202 17.48 -5.31 12.74
C GLY A 202 17.35 -4.42 11.49
N GLY A 203 16.21 -4.48 10.79
CA GLY A 203 16.01 -4.00 9.42
C GLY A 203 16.86 -4.70 8.36
N GLY A 204 16.95 -4.13 7.15
CA GLY A 204 17.72 -4.69 6.04
C GLY A 204 16.92 -4.88 4.76
N ASP A 205 17.40 -5.77 3.90
CA ASP A 205 16.74 -6.12 2.64
C ASP A 205 16.14 -7.52 2.77
N VAL A 206 14.86 -7.65 2.44
CA VAL A 206 14.07 -8.87 2.64
C VAL A 206 13.34 -9.22 1.36
N PHE A 207 13.48 -10.47 0.94
CA PHE A 207 12.86 -11.02 -0.25
C PHE A 207 12.11 -12.31 0.12
N GLY A 208 10.82 -12.41 -0.17
CA GLY A 208 10.09 -13.68 -0.07
C GLY A 208 10.43 -14.58 -1.26
N GLU A 209 10.29 -14.02 -2.47
CA GLU A 209 10.48 -14.66 -3.78
C GLU A 209 9.27 -15.52 -4.20
N ASP A 210 9.42 -16.77 -4.65
CA ASP A 210 8.25 -17.57 -5.10
C ASP A 210 7.60 -18.26 -3.88
N GLY A 211 6.32 -18.03 -3.62
CA GLY A 211 5.61 -18.68 -2.52
C GLY A 211 4.53 -17.80 -1.93
N ALA A 212 3.69 -18.35 -1.06
CA ALA A 212 2.80 -17.53 -0.22
C ALA A 212 3.48 -17.27 1.13
N ASP A 213 4.24 -16.18 1.19
CA ASP A 213 5.16 -15.86 2.26
C ASP A 213 4.52 -15.06 3.39
N THR A 214 5.08 -15.19 4.58
CA THR A 214 4.72 -14.38 5.74
C THR A 214 5.95 -13.64 6.25
N ILE A 215 5.96 -12.32 6.04
CA ILE A 215 7.06 -11.44 6.44
C ILE A 215 6.58 -10.57 7.60
N THR A 216 7.30 -10.59 8.72
CA THR A 216 7.00 -9.74 9.89
C THR A 216 8.22 -8.93 10.28
N THR A 217 8.07 -7.61 10.33
CA THR A 217 9.06 -6.73 10.96
C THR A 217 8.69 -6.50 12.42
N ALA A 218 9.67 -6.61 13.31
CA ALA A 218 9.54 -6.32 14.74
C ALA A 218 10.70 -5.41 15.19
N ASP A 219 11.03 -4.43 14.34
CA ASP A 219 12.22 -3.60 14.49
C ASP A 219 12.16 -2.78 15.78
N SER A 220 13.17 -3.00 16.62
CA SER A 220 13.39 -2.25 17.86
C SER A 220 14.36 -1.07 17.69
N ALA A 221 14.89 -0.89 16.48
CA ALA A 221 15.89 0.12 16.12
C ALA A 221 15.36 1.01 14.98
N ASN A 222 15.84 2.26 14.91
CA ASN A 222 15.49 3.21 13.85
C ASN A 222 16.26 2.89 12.56
N VAL A 223 15.86 1.80 11.90
CA VAL A 223 16.47 1.29 10.67
C VAL A 223 15.38 1.18 9.61
N SER A 224 15.70 1.50 8.36
CA SER A 224 14.79 1.31 7.23
C SER A 224 14.90 -0.12 6.71
N THR A 225 13.76 -0.68 6.31
CA THR A 225 13.67 -2.04 5.76
C THR A 225 13.07 -1.97 4.37
N LEU A 226 13.72 -2.60 3.39
CA LEU A 226 13.14 -2.85 2.07
C LEU A 226 12.61 -4.28 2.06
N ILE A 227 11.33 -4.43 1.73
CA ILE A 227 10.64 -5.71 1.61
C ILE A 227 10.09 -5.82 0.20
N SER A 228 10.41 -6.93 -0.46
CA SER A 228 9.79 -7.39 -1.70
C SER A 228 9.25 -8.79 -1.40
N ALA A 229 7.92 -8.95 -1.42
CA ALA A 229 7.31 -10.20 -1.00
C ALA A 229 7.47 -11.25 -2.11
N GLY A 230 7.20 -10.88 -3.37
CA GLY A 230 7.60 -11.67 -4.53
C GLY A 230 6.40 -12.19 -5.29
N ALA A 231 6.39 -13.46 -5.65
CA ALA A 231 5.31 -14.07 -6.41
C ALA A 231 4.49 -15.00 -5.52
N GLY A 232 3.21 -14.70 -5.35
CA GLY A 232 2.28 -15.48 -4.56
C GLY A 232 1.39 -14.57 -3.73
N ASN A 233 0.58 -15.15 -2.84
CA ASN A 233 -0.34 -14.35 -2.04
C ASN A 233 0.28 -14.16 -0.66
N ASP A 234 0.97 -13.04 -0.50
CA ASP A 234 1.87 -12.80 0.61
C ASP A 234 1.21 -12.04 1.75
N ARG A 235 1.84 -12.13 2.91
CA ARG A 235 1.42 -11.44 4.12
C ARG A 235 2.58 -10.68 4.74
N VAL A 236 2.57 -9.37 4.58
CA VAL A 236 3.54 -8.47 5.21
C VAL A 236 2.92 -7.73 6.40
N LEU A 237 3.51 -7.93 7.58
CA LEU A 237 3.14 -7.24 8.82
C LEU A 237 4.28 -6.35 9.29
N SER A 238 4.15 -5.05 9.06
CA SER A 238 5.05 -4.06 9.65
C SER A 238 4.64 -3.76 11.08
N GLN A 239 5.45 -4.15 12.06
CA GLN A 239 5.28 -3.76 13.47
C GLN A 239 6.39 -2.83 13.94
N ALA A 240 7.13 -2.23 13.00
CA ALA A 240 8.23 -1.35 13.29
C ALA A 240 7.78 -0.15 14.13
N THR A 241 8.52 0.16 15.20
CA THR A 241 8.23 1.34 16.04
C THR A 241 8.95 2.59 15.53
N PHE A 242 9.98 2.42 14.71
CA PHE A 242 10.83 3.46 14.14
C PHE A 242 11.32 3.03 12.75
N GLY A 243 11.86 3.95 11.96
CA GLY A 243 12.28 3.68 10.59
C GLY A 243 11.17 3.97 9.59
N LEU A 244 11.52 4.01 8.29
CA LEU A 244 10.56 3.93 7.20
C LEU A 244 10.74 2.54 6.58
N SER A 245 9.67 1.76 6.50
CA SER A 245 9.68 0.53 5.70
C SER A 245 9.16 0.86 4.30
N GLN A 246 9.87 0.39 3.28
CA GLN A 246 9.33 0.32 1.93
C GLN A 246 8.92 -1.12 1.67
N ILE A 247 7.65 -1.35 1.36
CA ILE A 247 7.07 -2.67 1.23
C ILE A 247 6.44 -2.79 -0.15
N HIS A 248 6.82 -3.83 -0.88
CA HIS A 248 6.24 -4.25 -2.16
C HIS A 248 5.61 -5.63 -1.97
N GLY A 249 4.33 -5.76 -2.34
CA GLY A 249 3.64 -7.04 -2.47
C GLY A 249 4.16 -7.84 -3.67
N ASP A 250 4.45 -7.13 -4.76
CA ASP A 250 4.87 -7.68 -6.05
C ASP A 250 3.72 -8.43 -6.78
N ASP A 251 3.87 -9.69 -7.18
CA ASP A 251 2.87 -10.41 -7.99
C ASP A 251 1.96 -11.27 -7.08
N GLY A 252 0.67 -10.96 -6.97
CA GLY A 252 -0.35 -11.82 -6.35
C GLY A 252 -1.39 -11.04 -5.54
N ASP A 253 -2.28 -11.75 -4.83
CA ASP A 253 -3.29 -11.07 -4.00
C ASP A 253 -2.76 -10.96 -2.56
N ASP A 254 -2.17 -9.82 -2.23
CA ASP A 254 -1.34 -9.63 -1.04
C ASP A 254 -2.07 -8.97 0.12
N PHE A 255 -1.52 -9.17 1.32
CA PHE A 255 -1.95 -8.50 2.53
C PHE A 255 -0.79 -7.71 3.14
N ILE A 256 -0.92 -6.37 3.17
CA ILE A 256 0.07 -5.48 3.77
C ILE A 256 -0.57 -4.71 4.92
N ALA A 257 0.04 -4.74 6.11
CA ALA A 257 -0.41 -3.94 7.23
C ALA A 257 0.72 -3.15 7.91
N GLY A 258 0.61 -1.82 7.87
CA GLY A 258 1.39 -0.85 8.64
C GLY A 258 0.86 -0.74 10.07
N GLY A 259 1.15 -1.74 10.92
CA GLY A 259 0.67 -1.79 12.31
C GLY A 259 1.54 -1.02 13.31
N GLY A 260 2.68 -0.50 12.85
CA GLY A 260 3.71 0.16 13.65
C GLY A 260 3.38 1.60 14.07
N ALA A 261 4.33 2.21 14.79
CA ALA A 261 4.34 3.66 15.01
C ALA A 261 5.24 4.39 14.00
N ALA A 262 5.99 3.62 13.19
CA ALA A 262 6.69 4.09 12.01
C ALA A 262 5.69 4.58 10.95
N THR A 263 6.16 5.46 10.07
CA THR A 263 5.45 5.80 8.85
C THR A 263 5.97 4.89 7.75
N ASP A 264 5.14 4.03 7.21
CA ASP A 264 5.51 3.07 6.18
C ASP A 264 5.05 3.54 4.79
N LEU A 265 5.74 3.05 3.75
CA LEU A 265 5.37 3.19 2.35
C LEU A 265 5.10 1.80 1.79
N GLY A 266 3.83 1.50 1.50
CA GLY A 266 3.40 0.19 1.00
C GLY A 266 2.85 0.27 -0.42
N PHE A 267 3.18 -0.74 -1.23
CA PHE A 267 2.68 -0.97 -2.58
C PHE A 267 2.12 -2.40 -2.63
N GLY A 268 0.86 -2.57 -3.05
CA GLY A 268 0.31 -3.90 -3.37
C GLY A 268 0.96 -4.46 -4.63
N ASP A 269 1.21 -3.59 -5.61
CA ASP A 269 1.77 -3.92 -6.92
C ASP A 269 0.75 -4.66 -7.80
N ALA A 270 0.90 -5.95 -8.15
CA ALA A 270 0.03 -6.59 -9.13
C ALA A 270 -0.88 -7.65 -8.51
N GLY A 271 -2.19 -7.41 -8.50
CA GLY A 271 -3.20 -8.38 -8.06
C GLY A 271 -4.35 -7.72 -7.33
N ARG A 272 -5.10 -8.47 -6.53
CA ARG A 272 -6.13 -7.88 -5.66
C ARG A 272 -5.62 -7.82 -4.24
N ASP A 273 -5.21 -6.65 -3.83
CA ASP A 273 -4.48 -6.46 -2.59
C ASP A 273 -5.36 -5.92 -1.45
N THR A 274 -4.93 -6.19 -0.23
CA THR A 274 -5.53 -5.65 0.98
C THR A 274 -4.48 -4.89 1.78
N LEU A 275 -4.60 -3.57 1.80
CA LEU A 275 -3.67 -2.68 2.48
C LEU A 275 -4.34 -2.04 3.69
N ILE A 276 -3.68 -2.13 4.85
CA ILE A 276 -4.11 -1.52 6.10
C ILE A 276 -3.04 -0.55 6.58
N ALA A 277 -3.37 0.75 6.53
CA ALA A 277 -2.44 1.82 6.87
C ALA A 277 -2.53 2.21 8.35
N GLY A 278 -1.37 2.38 8.97
CA GLY A 278 -1.15 3.02 10.26
C GLY A 278 -1.07 4.54 10.16
N ALA A 279 -0.63 5.19 11.23
CA ALA A 279 -0.64 6.66 11.31
C ALA A 279 0.52 7.28 10.54
N GLY A 280 0.22 8.10 9.53
CA GLY A 280 1.24 8.76 8.72
C GLY A 280 1.76 7.91 7.55
N ASP A 281 1.18 6.74 7.34
CA ASP A 281 1.54 5.82 6.25
C ASP A 281 1.05 6.33 4.89
N GLU A 282 1.71 5.84 3.86
CA GLU A 282 1.37 6.01 2.45
C GLU A 282 1.20 4.63 1.84
N MET A 283 0.01 4.33 1.30
CA MET A 283 -0.33 3.04 0.72
C MET A 283 -0.87 3.22 -0.70
N HIS A 284 -0.35 2.40 -1.61
CA HIS A 284 -0.66 2.36 -3.04
C HIS A 284 -1.15 0.95 -3.38
N GLY A 285 -2.35 0.81 -3.97
CA GLY A 285 -2.93 -0.47 -4.37
C GLY A 285 -2.08 -1.11 -5.47
N GLY A 286 -2.07 -0.49 -6.65
CA GLY A 286 -1.26 -0.92 -7.77
C GLY A 286 -2.13 -1.28 -8.97
N GLU A 287 -1.88 -2.42 -9.62
CA GLU A 287 -2.74 -2.99 -10.64
C GLU A 287 -3.71 -4.00 -10.02
N GLY A 288 -5.02 -3.80 -10.20
CA GLY A 288 -6.08 -4.71 -9.82
C GLY A 288 -7.09 -4.06 -8.89
N ASP A 289 -8.11 -4.81 -8.47
CA ASP A 289 -9.23 -4.24 -7.70
C ASP A 289 -8.95 -4.34 -6.20
N ASP A 290 -8.38 -3.31 -5.60
CA ASP A 290 -7.77 -3.33 -4.27
C ASP A 290 -8.70 -2.90 -3.14
N SER A 291 -8.31 -3.23 -1.91
CA SER A 291 -9.02 -2.82 -0.69
C SER A 291 -8.07 -2.11 0.27
N LEU A 292 -8.13 -0.78 0.28
CA LEU A 292 -7.32 0.07 1.16
C LEU A 292 -8.14 0.53 2.37
N SER A 293 -7.54 0.48 3.57
CA SER A 293 -8.22 0.96 4.77
C SER A 293 -7.31 1.56 5.83
N THR A 294 -7.86 2.49 6.61
CA THR A 294 -7.19 3.01 7.81
C THR A 294 -8.18 3.39 8.91
N SER A 295 -7.72 3.24 10.16
CA SER A 295 -8.36 3.82 11.36
C SER A 295 -7.49 4.89 12.03
N ALA A 296 -6.33 5.18 11.43
CA ALA A 296 -5.35 6.14 11.92
C ALA A 296 -5.62 7.53 11.34
N SER A 297 -4.68 8.47 11.44
CA SER A 297 -4.84 9.83 10.92
C SER A 297 -3.63 10.25 10.11
N ASN A 298 -3.81 11.21 9.20
CA ASN A 298 -2.78 11.72 8.28
C ASN A 298 -2.22 10.65 7.35
N VAL A 299 -3.09 9.85 6.76
CA VAL A 299 -2.73 8.77 5.83
C VAL A 299 -2.93 9.25 4.40
N LEU A 300 -2.07 8.76 3.50
CA LEU A 300 -2.29 8.80 2.05
C LEU A 300 -2.69 7.40 1.58
N LEU A 301 -3.84 7.31 0.91
CA LEU A 301 -4.32 6.08 0.26
C LEU A 301 -4.51 6.36 -1.23
N ALA A 302 -3.87 5.57 -2.09
CA ALA A 302 -4.02 5.59 -3.54
C ALA A 302 -4.45 4.20 -4.00
N GLY A 303 -5.57 4.08 -4.72
CA GLY A 303 -5.98 2.81 -5.34
C GLY A 303 -5.10 2.44 -6.54
N ASP A 304 -4.74 3.45 -7.33
CA ASP A 304 -3.98 3.34 -8.58
C ASP A 304 -4.81 2.80 -9.74
N ALA A 305 -4.67 1.56 -10.18
CA ALA A 305 -5.36 1.07 -11.37
C ALA A 305 -6.24 -0.13 -11.06
N GLY A 306 -7.53 -0.04 -11.30
CA GLY A 306 -8.53 -1.07 -11.04
C GLY A 306 -9.71 -0.47 -10.29
N ASN A 307 -10.72 -1.29 -9.99
CA ASN A 307 -11.91 -0.79 -9.30
C ASN A 307 -11.73 -0.97 -7.79
N ASP A 308 -11.29 0.09 -7.13
CA ASP A 308 -10.78 0.03 -5.76
C ASP A 308 -11.82 0.36 -4.70
N VAL A 309 -11.61 -0.17 -3.50
CA VAL A 309 -12.43 0.13 -2.33
C VAL A 309 -11.56 0.78 -1.26
N ILE A 310 -11.77 2.08 -1.05
CA ILE A 310 -10.99 2.86 -0.07
C ILE A 310 -11.86 3.22 1.14
N ARG A 311 -11.44 2.82 2.33
CA ARG A 311 -12.14 3.12 3.60
C ARG A 311 -11.25 3.84 4.61
N ALA A 312 -11.48 5.14 4.80
CA ALA A 312 -10.72 5.95 5.74
C ALA A 312 -11.58 6.41 6.92
N GLU A 313 -11.24 5.95 8.14
CA GLU A 313 -11.85 6.43 9.37
C GLU A 313 -10.94 7.45 10.08
N GLN A 314 -11.53 8.35 10.87
CA GLN A 314 -10.85 9.29 11.81
C GLN A 314 -9.71 10.15 11.24
N GLY A 315 -9.72 11.46 11.53
CA GLY A 315 -8.59 12.33 11.16
C GLY A 315 -8.58 12.76 9.69
N ARG A 316 -7.56 13.54 9.33
CA ARG A 316 -7.39 14.11 7.98
C ARG A 316 -6.67 13.13 7.09
N HIS A 317 -7.19 12.90 5.89
CA HIS A 317 -6.64 11.96 4.92
C HIS A 317 -6.49 12.61 3.54
N THR A 318 -5.55 12.09 2.75
CA THR A 318 -5.46 12.34 1.31
C THR A 318 -5.78 11.04 0.61
N ILE A 319 -6.78 11.06 -0.26
CA ILE A 319 -7.27 9.86 -0.93
C ILE A 319 -7.30 10.13 -2.44
N ASP A 320 -6.82 9.16 -3.21
CA ASP A 320 -6.88 9.11 -4.67
C ASP A 320 -7.42 7.71 -5.05
N GLY A 321 -8.50 7.63 -5.82
CA GLY A 321 -9.00 6.36 -6.35
C GLY A 321 -8.04 5.86 -7.43
N GLY A 322 -7.96 6.61 -8.52
CA GLY A 322 -7.04 6.35 -9.62
C GLY A 322 -7.80 6.03 -10.91
N ASP A 323 -7.32 5.08 -11.71
CA ASP A 323 -7.98 4.59 -12.91
C ASP A 323 -8.91 3.42 -12.54
N GLY A 324 -10.23 3.57 -12.66
CA GLY A 324 -11.23 2.52 -12.47
C GLY A 324 -12.53 3.08 -11.91
N ASP A 325 -13.53 2.24 -11.71
CA ASP A 325 -14.75 2.66 -11.01
C ASP A 325 -14.57 2.45 -9.50
N ASP A 326 -14.23 3.51 -8.75
CA ASP A 326 -13.79 3.42 -7.36
C ASP A 326 -14.88 3.70 -6.32
N ASP A 327 -14.87 2.93 -5.22
CA ASP A 327 -15.75 3.10 -4.06
C ASP A 327 -14.97 3.72 -2.88
N ILE A 328 -15.07 5.04 -2.72
CA ILE A 328 -14.37 5.80 -1.67
C ILE A 328 -15.33 6.15 -0.53
N ILE A 329 -15.04 5.67 0.68
CA ILE A 329 -15.86 5.91 1.87
C ILE A 329 -15.02 6.51 2.99
N THR A 330 -15.41 7.70 3.47
CA THR A 330 -14.77 8.34 4.62
C THR A 330 -15.71 8.46 5.81
N PHE A 331 -15.24 8.07 7.00
CA PHE A 331 -15.96 8.16 8.27
C PHE A 331 -15.25 9.08 9.26
N SER A 332 -14.85 10.26 8.80
CA SER A 332 -14.12 11.26 9.60
C SER A 332 -14.88 12.59 9.68
N ASP A 333 -14.82 13.23 10.85
CA ASP A 333 -15.33 14.59 11.06
C ASP A 333 -14.23 15.66 10.81
N SER A 334 -13.11 15.25 10.21
CA SER A 334 -11.98 16.13 9.91
C SER A 334 -12.13 16.75 8.52
N SER A 335 -11.10 17.45 8.04
CA SER A 335 -11.07 17.84 6.63
C SER A 335 -10.40 16.76 5.81
N GLU A 336 -10.89 16.52 4.60
CA GLU A 336 -10.39 15.50 3.68
C GLU A 336 -10.11 16.10 2.30
N THR A 337 -9.14 15.52 1.60
CA THR A 337 -8.89 15.76 0.18
C THR A 337 -9.04 14.43 -0.53
N ILE A 338 -9.99 14.37 -1.48
CA ILE A 338 -10.40 13.14 -2.13
C ILE A 338 -10.41 13.39 -3.64
N ARG A 339 -9.86 12.45 -4.40
CA ARG A 339 -10.04 12.35 -5.85
C ARG A 339 -10.62 10.97 -6.18
N GLY A 340 -11.59 10.92 -7.08
CA GLY A 340 -12.05 9.70 -7.72
C GLY A 340 -10.98 9.26 -8.72
N GLY A 341 -10.87 9.96 -9.84
CA GLY A 341 -9.84 9.73 -10.84
C GLY A 341 -10.46 9.51 -12.22
N ALA A 342 -10.21 8.40 -12.87
CA ALA A 342 -10.79 8.08 -14.17
C ALA A 342 -11.66 6.83 -14.07
N GLY A 343 -12.95 6.95 -14.35
CA GLY A 343 -13.96 5.91 -14.22
C GLY A 343 -15.17 6.51 -13.51
N ASN A 344 -16.18 5.70 -13.23
CA ASN A 344 -17.41 6.17 -12.60
C ASN A 344 -17.34 5.95 -11.09
N ASP A 345 -16.93 6.99 -10.37
CA ASP A 345 -16.55 6.85 -8.97
C ASP A 345 -17.74 7.11 -8.03
N THR A 346 -17.77 6.39 -6.92
CA THR A 346 -18.70 6.65 -5.82
C THR A 346 -17.94 7.16 -4.61
N ILE A 347 -18.16 8.43 -4.28
CA ILE A 347 -17.52 9.09 -3.14
C ILE A 347 -18.55 9.37 -2.05
N TYR A 348 -18.43 8.67 -0.92
CA TYR A 348 -19.25 8.85 0.27
C TYR A 348 -18.43 9.50 1.40
N ALA A 349 -18.53 10.82 1.51
CA ALA A 349 -17.86 11.64 2.52
C ALA A 349 -18.86 12.48 3.33
N ASP A 350 -19.82 11.78 3.95
CA ASP A 350 -21.08 12.34 4.47
C ASP A 350 -20.99 13.00 5.86
N ARG A 351 -19.83 12.94 6.50
CA ARG A 351 -19.60 13.45 7.85
C ARG A 351 -19.17 14.92 7.87
N ALA A 352 -18.99 15.47 9.08
CA ALA A 352 -18.63 16.88 9.24
C ALA A 352 -17.20 17.17 8.74
N GLY A 353 -16.85 18.46 8.68
CA GLY A 353 -15.52 18.96 8.36
C GLY A 353 -15.34 19.32 6.87
N ASP A 354 -14.35 20.16 6.58
CA ASP A 354 -14.21 20.75 5.25
C ASP A 354 -13.79 19.72 4.19
N LYS A 355 -14.41 19.74 3.02
CA LYS A 355 -14.19 18.75 1.96
C LYS A 355 -13.63 19.44 0.71
N LEU A 356 -12.56 18.88 0.16
CA LEU A 356 -12.09 19.15 -1.18
C LEU A 356 -12.18 17.85 -1.98
N VAL A 357 -13.08 17.80 -2.95
CA VAL A 357 -13.39 16.59 -3.73
C VAL A 357 -13.32 16.87 -5.22
N GLU A 358 -12.67 15.98 -5.96
CA GLU A 358 -12.66 15.95 -7.42
C GLU A 358 -13.18 14.57 -7.84
N GLY A 359 -14.23 14.51 -8.67
CA GLY A 359 -14.74 13.26 -9.26
C GLY A 359 -13.71 12.75 -10.27
N GLY A 360 -13.53 13.51 -11.34
CA GLY A 360 -12.50 13.28 -12.35
C GLY A 360 -13.13 13.03 -13.71
N ALA A 361 -12.85 11.90 -14.35
CA ALA A 361 -13.38 11.59 -15.67
C ALA A 361 -14.28 10.35 -15.58
N GLY A 362 -15.56 10.49 -15.89
CA GLY A 362 -16.58 9.45 -15.81
C GLY A 362 -17.84 10.04 -15.21
N ALA A 363 -18.87 9.21 -14.99
CA ALA A 363 -20.11 9.65 -14.37
C ALA A 363 -20.06 9.38 -12.86
N ASP A 364 -19.68 10.39 -12.09
CA ASP A 364 -19.36 10.25 -10.68
C ASP A 364 -20.55 10.52 -9.76
N ASN A 365 -20.56 9.89 -8.59
CA ASN A 365 -21.58 10.06 -7.57
C ASN A 365 -20.97 10.49 -6.22
N LEU A 366 -21.11 11.77 -5.91
CA LEU A 366 -20.49 12.44 -4.77
C LEU A 366 -21.54 12.77 -3.71
N GLN A 367 -21.54 12.03 -2.60
CA GLN A 367 -22.36 12.32 -1.43
C GLN A 367 -21.51 12.92 -0.30
N LEU A 368 -21.70 14.21 -0.05
CA LEU A 368 -20.83 15.02 0.79
C LEU A 368 -21.56 15.55 2.03
N GLY A 369 -20.83 15.61 3.13
CA GLY A 369 -21.38 15.95 4.44
C GLY A 369 -21.53 17.45 4.70
N THR A 370 -21.22 17.82 5.95
CA THR A 370 -21.35 19.20 6.44
C THR A 370 -20.00 19.89 6.58
N GLY A 371 -19.92 21.20 6.39
CA GLY A 371 -18.68 21.96 6.48
C GLY A 371 -18.54 22.95 5.32
N ALA A 372 -17.34 23.47 5.08
CA ALA A 372 -17.05 24.10 3.80
C ALA A 372 -16.76 23.01 2.77
N VAL A 373 -17.60 22.90 1.74
CA VAL A 373 -17.48 21.88 0.69
C VAL A 373 -17.04 22.57 -0.60
N THR A 374 -15.97 22.09 -1.22
CA THR A 374 -15.60 22.41 -2.60
C THR A 374 -15.52 21.11 -3.36
N ALA A 375 -16.39 20.94 -4.35
CA ALA A 375 -16.46 19.74 -5.17
C ALA A 375 -16.50 20.11 -6.65
N ASN A 376 -15.82 19.29 -7.46
CA ASN A 376 -15.85 19.35 -8.91
C ASN A 376 -16.15 17.93 -9.42
N GLY A 377 -17.15 17.79 -10.29
CA GLY A 377 -17.52 16.54 -10.94
C GLY A 377 -16.45 16.17 -11.97
N GLY A 378 -16.36 16.92 -13.06
CA GLY A 378 -15.28 16.83 -14.03
C GLY A 378 -15.80 16.51 -15.43
N ASP A 379 -15.27 15.48 -16.07
CA ASP A 379 -15.73 15.04 -17.39
C ASP A 379 -16.72 13.89 -17.26
N GLY A 380 -18.02 14.11 -17.46
CA GLY A 380 -19.05 13.06 -17.50
C GLY A 380 -20.34 13.52 -16.82
N ASP A 381 -21.36 12.67 -16.80
CA ASP A 381 -22.66 13.05 -16.23
C ASP A 381 -22.64 12.81 -14.71
N ASP A 382 -22.32 13.83 -13.92
CA ASP A 382 -22.03 13.70 -12.49
C ASP A 382 -23.24 13.97 -11.59
N PHE A 383 -23.24 13.41 -10.39
CA PHE A 383 -24.21 13.72 -9.35
C PHE A 383 -23.52 14.14 -8.05
N MET A 384 -23.84 15.33 -7.56
CA MET A 384 -23.32 15.88 -6.30
C MET A 384 -24.46 16.22 -5.34
N LEU A 385 -24.37 15.72 -4.11
CA LEU A 385 -25.34 16.01 -3.04
C LEU A 385 -24.62 16.42 -1.75
N THR A 386 -24.98 17.57 -1.19
CA THR A 386 -24.51 18.01 0.14
C THR A 386 -25.59 17.92 1.23
N GLN A 387 -25.16 17.94 2.50
CA GLN A 387 -26.05 17.94 3.66
C GLN A 387 -26.29 19.34 4.25
N SER A 388 -27.37 19.46 5.05
CA SER A 388 -27.80 20.74 5.64
C SER A 388 -26.74 21.43 6.48
N GLY A 389 -26.52 22.72 6.21
CA GLY A 389 -25.63 23.58 7.00
C GLY A 389 -24.27 23.81 6.34
N SER A 390 -24.06 23.28 5.13
CA SER A 390 -22.88 23.53 4.33
C SER A 390 -22.91 24.92 3.66
N ARG A 391 -21.73 25.46 3.39
CA ARG A 391 -21.54 26.46 2.31
C ARG A 391 -20.69 25.79 1.26
N SER A 392 -21.31 25.48 0.14
CA SER A 392 -20.73 24.60 -0.86
C SER A 392 -20.41 25.37 -2.13
N LEU A 393 -19.31 25.02 -2.76
CA LEU A 393 -19.02 25.35 -4.15
C LEU A 393 -19.01 24.03 -4.91
N LEU A 394 -20.05 23.79 -5.72
CA LEU A 394 -20.19 22.60 -6.55
C LEU A 394 -20.04 23.01 -8.02
N ARG A 395 -19.21 22.29 -8.77
CA ARG A 395 -19.01 22.48 -10.21
C ARG A 395 -19.21 21.16 -10.94
N GLY A 396 -20.13 21.10 -11.90
CA GLY A 396 -20.30 19.93 -12.76
C GLY A 396 -19.15 19.80 -13.76
N GLU A 397 -18.81 20.91 -14.43
CA GLU A 397 -17.84 21.01 -15.53
C GLU A 397 -18.38 20.49 -16.88
N ASN A 398 -17.98 19.34 -17.41
CA ASN A 398 -18.44 18.85 -18.71
C ASN A 398 -19.38 17.66 -18.52
N GLY A 399 -20.63 17.75 -18.99
CA GLY A 399 -21.60 16.66 -18.88
C GLY A 399 -22.96 17.19 -18.50
N ASN A 400 -23.94 16.31 -18.30
CA ASN A 400 -25.27 16.69 -17.84
C ASN A 400 -25.38 16.40 -16.34
N ASP A 401 -25.11 17.41 -15.54
CA ASP A 401 -24.80 17.21 -14.12
C ASP A 401 -25.99 17.44 -13.20
N GLY A 402 -26.09 16.65 -12.14
CA GLY A 402 -27.06 16.79 -11.07
C GLY A 402 -26.44 17.43 -9.82
N LEU A 403 -26.72 18.71 -9.56
CA LEU A 403 -26.17 19.44 -8.41
C LEU A 403 -27.24 19.69 -7.35
N ALA A 404 -27.07 19.18 -6.14
CA ALA A 404 -28.00 19.37 -5.03
C ALA A 404 -27.30 19.92 -3.77
N GLY A 405 -27.45 21.23 -3.54
CA GLY A 405 -26.92 21.93 -2.37
C GLY A 405 -27.92 21.97 -1.19
N GLN A 406 -27.45 21.90 0.05
CA GLN A 406 -28.26 22.12 1.25
C GLN A 406 -27.62 23.21 2.13
N GLY A 407 -27.86 24.47 1.81
CA GLY A 407 -27.29 25.59 2.54
C GLY A 407 -27.26 26.85 1.69
N SER A 408 -26.29 27.73 1.94
CA SER A 408 -26.05 28.87 1.05
C SER A 408 -24.90 28.50 0.14
N ASP A 409 -25.23 28.07 -1.07
CA ASP A 409 -24.32 27.38 -1.97
C ASP A 409 -24.04 28.20 -3.24
N THR A 410 -22.96 27.84 -3.92
CA THR A 410 -22.67 28.23 -5.31
C THR A 410 -22.66 26.96 -6.14
N LEU A 411 -23.59 26.87 -7.08
CA LEU A 411 -23.83 25.70 -7.93
C LEU A 411 -23.59 26.12 -9.37
N ASP A 412 -22.62 25.50 -10.03
CA ASP A 412 -22.18 25.80 -11.39
C ASP A 412 -22.26 24.52 -12.22
N GLY A 413 -23.24 24.43 -13.12
CA GLY A 413 -23.46 23.25 -13.97
C GLY A 413 -22.26 23.06 -14.90
N GLY A 414 -22.06 24.01 -15.81
CA GLY A 414 -20.88 24.03 -16.67
C GLY A 414 -21.28 23.86 -18.13
N ALA A 415 -21.01 22.72 -18.73
CA ALA A 415 -21.31 22.44 -20.12
C ALA A 415 -22.13 21.17 -20.27
N GLY A 416 -23.40 21.33 -20.63
CA GLY A 416 -24.36 20.24 -20.87
C GLY A 416 -25.74 20.69 -20.43
N ASP A 417 -26.70 19.78 -20.41
CA ASP A 417 -28.07 20.07 -19.98
C ASP A 417 -28.22 19.74 -18.48
N ASP A 418 -27.83 20.68 -17.61
CA ASP A 418 -27.66 20.41 -16.18
C ASP A 418 -28.95 20.46 -15.37
N ARG A 419 -28.99 19.77 -14.23
CA ARG A 419 -30.07 19.82 -13.24
C ARG A 419 -29.56 20.33 -11.89
N ILE A 420 -29.97 21.54 -11.53
CA ILE A 420 -29.51 22.23 -10.31
C ILE A 420 -30.66 22.37 -9.31
N SER A 421 -30.52 21.78 -8.13
CA SER A 421 -31.44 21.87 -7.00
C SER A 421 -30.79 22.64 -5.83
N PRO A 422 -31.06 23.95 -5.67
CA PRO A 422 -30.47 24.76 -4.60
C PRO A 422 -31.02 24.44 -3.20
N ARG A 423 -32.21 23.83 -3.13
CA ARG A 423 -32.92 23.47 -1.90
C ARG A 423 -33.03 24.67 -0.94
N ALA A 424 -32.44 24.61 0.25
CA ALA A 424 -32.67 25.59 1.31
C ALA A 424 -31.45 26.46 1.60
N GLY A 425 -31.58 27.76 1.39
CA GLY A 425 -30.64 28.75 1.87
C GLY A 425 -30.60 29.97 0.98
N LEU A 426 -29.42 30.43 0.61
CA LEU A 426 -29.25 31.60 -0.25
C LEU A 426 -28.23 31.23 -1.32
N ASP A 427 -28.75 30.96 -2.50
CA ASP A 427 -27.99 30.23 -3.49
C ASP A 427 -27.62 31.09 -4.69
N VAL A 428 -26.43 30.82 -5.21
CA VAL A 428 -25.93 31.37 -6.47
C VAL A 428 -25.83 30.23 -7.45
N MET A 429 -26.59 30.32 -8.52
CA MET A 429 -26.70 29.29 -9.55
C MET A 429 -26.16 29.83 -10.87
N ILE A 430 -25.40 28.97 -11.55
CA ILE A 430 -24.83 29.18 -12.88
C ILE A 430 -25.19 27.91 -13.65
N GLY A 431 -25.99 28.03 -14.71
CA GLY A 431 -26.32 26.87 -15.55
C GLY A 431 -25.16 26.51 -16.46
N GLY A 432 -24.55 27.53 -17.07
CA GLY A 432 -23.47 27.40 -18.01
C GLY A 432 -23.98 27.33 -19.45
N SER A 433 -23.43 26.41 -20.25
CA SER A 433 -23.83 26.22 -21.64
C SER A 433 -24.70 24.98 -21.79
N GLY A 434 -25.93 25.17 -22.27
CA GLY A 434 -26.85 24.07 -22.54
C GLY A 434 -28.28 24.50 -22.28
N SER A 435 -29.15 23.53 -22.01
CA SER A 435 -30.56 23.73 -21.64
C SER A 435 -30.78 23.28 -20.20
N ASP A 436 -30.40 24.12 -19.26
CA ASP A 436 -30.32 23.76 -17.84
C ASP A 436 -31.70 23.79 -17.16
N THR A 437 -31.87 23.00 -16.11
CA THR A 437 -33.08 22.89 -15.31
C THR A 437 -32.81 23.22 -13.85
N PHE A 438 -33.43 24.30 -13.35
CA PHE A 438 -33.37 24.69 -11.94
C PHE A 438 -34.60 24.14 -11.19
N GLU A 439 -34.38 23.24 -10.24
CA GLU A 439 -35.41 22.49 -9.51
C GLU A 439 -35.65 23.04 -8.10
N PHE A 440 -36.89 23.46 -7.83
CA PHE A 440 -37.30 23.98 -6.53
C PHE A 440 -38.35 23.05 -5.87
N GLU A 441 -37.95 22.33 -4.81
CA GLU A 441 -38.80 21.38 -4.06
C GLU A 441 -39.87 22.07 -3.19
N SER A 442 -39.48 23.12 -2.45
CA SER A 442 -40.44 24.02 -1.76
C SER A 442 -39.77 25.32 -1.35
N PHE A 443 -40.43 26.46 -1.59
CA PHE A 443 -39.90 27.77 -1.21
C PHE A 443 -39.93 27.95 0.31
N ALA A 444 -38.76 28.06 0.94
CA ALA A 444 -38.58 27.95 2.39
C ALA A 444 -38.66 29.30 3.14
N SER A 445 -39.76 30.04 2.97
CA SER A 445 -40.34 30.94 4.00
C SER A 445 -39.56 32.15 4.56
N GLN A 446 -38.36 32.56 4.10
CA GLN A 446 -37.71 33.77 4.64
C GLN A 446 -37.72 34.96 3.66
N ARG A 447 -38.79 35.77 3.76
CA ARG A 447 -39.03 37.00 2.98
C ARG A 447 -38.18 38.19 3.48
N LEU A 448 -36.87 38.18 3.25
CA LEU A 448 -36.01 39.33 3.56
C LEU A 448 -35.34 39.90 2.29
N ALA A 449 -35.47 41.21 2.09
CA ALA A 449 -34.87 41.90 0.96
C ALA A 449 -33.35 41.78 0.99
N GLY A 450 -32.76 41.22 -0.08
CA GLY A 450 -31.31 40.97 -0.20
C GLY A 450 -30.87 39.54 0.10
N GLN A 451 -31.81 38.63 0.39
CA GLN A 451 -31.60 37.20 0.59
C GLN A 451 -32.51 36.43 -0.38
N ILE A 452 -32.18 36.49 -1.66
CA ILE A 452 -32.94 35.87 -2.76
C ILE A 452 -31.95 35.04 -3.57
N ASP A 453 -32.32 33.83 -3.94
CA ASP A 453 -31.55 33.01 -4.85
C ASP A 453 -31.36 33.70 -6.20
N ARG A 454 -30.22 33.45 -6.82
CA ARG A 454 -29.79 34.16 -8.03
C ARG A 454 -29.33 33.19 -9.09
N ILE A 455 -29.87 33.32 -10.29
CA ILE A 455 -29.30 32.70 -11.49
C ILE A 455 -28.49 33.78 -12.23
N LEU A 456 -27.21 33.53 -12.45
CA LEU A 456 -26.29 34.54 -12.97
C LEU A 456 -26.26 34.63 -14.50
N ASP A 457 -26.62 33.56 -15.20
CA ASP A 457 -26.36 33.40 -16.63
C ASP A 457 -27.55 32.92 -17.47
N TRP A 458 -28.75 32.89 -16.88
CA TRP A 458 -30.02 32.50 -17.50
C TRP A 458 -30.14 32.72 -19.02
N THR A 459 -30.59 31.70 -19.73
CA THR A 459 -30.88 31.72 -21.16
C THR A 459 -32.34 31.31 -21.46
N THR A 460 -32.79 31.54 -22.70
CA THR A 460 -34.15 31.14 -23.11
C THR A 460 -34.33 29.62 -23.24
N SER A 461 -33.24 28.84 -23.33
CA SER A 461 -33.30 27.37 -23.36
C SER A 461 -33.53 26.77 -21.97
N ASP A 462 -33.19 27.50 -20.91
CA ASP A 462 -33.28 27.02 -19.54
C ASP A 462 -34.72 26.81 -19.08
N ARG A 463 -34.87 25.98 -18.05
CA ARG A 463 -36.14 25.59 -17.45
C ARG A 463 -36.11 25.79 -15.95
N ILE A 464 -37.26 26.14 -15.40
CA ILE A 464 -37.54 26.12 -13.97
C ILE A 464 -38.54 24.99 -13.74
N GLU A 465 -38.12 24.00 -12.97
CA GLU A 465 -38.99 22.95 -12.48
C GLU A 465 -39.48 23.30 -11.09
N VAL A 466 -40.79 23.24 -10.91
CA VAL A 466 -41.43 23.49 -9.62
C VAL A 466 -42.24 22.26 -9.25
N GLU A 467 -41.85 21.62 -8.16
CA GLU A 467 -42.48 20.37 -7.76
C GLU A 467 -44.00 20.56 -7.62
N ARG A 468 -44.75 19.60 -8.19
CA ARG A 468 -46.20 19.39 -7.96
C ARG A 468 -47.18 20.33 -8.67
N ILE A 469 -46.77 21.15 -9.64
CA ILE A 469 -47.70 21.97 -10.44
C ILE A 469 -47.48 21.73 -11.92
N SER A 470 -48.52 21.24 -12.61
CA SER A 470 -48.45 21.12 -14.07
C SER A 470 -48.49 22.50 -14.73
N ARG A 471 -47.68 22.71 -15.78
CA ARG A 471 -47.70 23.90 -16.64
C ARG A 471 -49.12 24.36 -17.05
N ALA A 472 -50.04 23.44 -17.31
CA ALA A 472 -51.42 23.75 -17.70
C ALA A 472 -52.24 24.51 -16.63
N ALA A 473 -51.83 24.44 -15.37
CA ALA A 473 -52.48 25.10 -14.25
C ALA A 473 -51.84 26.46 -13.89
N MET A 474 -50.73 26.82 -14.55
CA MET A 474 -49.96 28.02 -14.23
C MET A 474 -50.55 29.26 -14.90
N GLN A 475 -50.60 30.37 -14.17
CA GLN A 475 -50.96 31.69 -14.69
C GLN A 475 -49.73 32.58 -14.77
N TYR A 476 -49.29 32.91 -15.98
CA TYR A 476 -48.13 33.77 -16.19
C TYR A 476 -48.53 35.22 -16.50
N SER A 477 -47.83 36.18 -15.89
CA SER A 477 -47.97 37.61 -16.23
C SER A 477 -46.66 38.38 -16.03
N GLU A 478 -46.52 39.50 -16.71
CA GLU A 478 -45.34 40.35 -16.67
C GLU A 478 -45.67 41.74 -16.10
N ARG A 479 -44.75 42.31 -15.32
CA ARG A 479 -44.88 43.65 -14.71
C ARG A 479 -43.53 44.38 -14.70
N THR A 480 -43.56 45.65 -14.32
CA THR A 480 -42.36 46.48 -14.12
C THR A 480 -42.43 47.18 -12.78
N ALA A 481 -41.31 47.25 -12.06
CA ALA A 481 -41.20 48.01 -10.82
C ALA A 481 -39.91 48.86 -10.81
N PRO A 482 -39.93 50.06 -10.20
CA PRO A 482 -38.77 50.96 -10.17
C PRO A 482 -37.62 50.45 -9.29
N ASP A 483 -37.92 49.62 -8.29
CA ASP A 483 -36.97 49.05 -7.36
C ASP A 483 -37.49 47.72 -6.77
N LEU A 484 -36.59 46.97 -6.14
CA LEU A 484 -36.88 45.65 -5.60
C LEU A 484 -37.94 45.73 -4.48
N ALA A 485 -37.89 46.76 -3.62
CA ALA A 485 -38.86 46.95 -2.55
C ALA A 485 -40.31 47.13 -3.08
N THR A 486 -40.45 47.89 -4.17
CA THR A 486 -41.72 48.09 -4.87
C THR A 486 -42.16 46.77 -5.52
N ALA A 487 -41.25 46.02 -6.15
CA ALA A 487 -41.56 44.71 -6.72
C ALA A 487 -42.11 43.74 -5.66
N PHE A 488 -41.48 43.67 -4.48
CA PHE A 488 -41.96 42.85 -3.36
C PHE A 488 -43.35 43.26 -2.90
N SER A 489 -43.58 44.56 -2.64
CA SER A 489 -44.88 45.03 -2.13
C SER A 489 -46.03 44.81 -3.13
N GLN A 490 -45.77 44.92 -4.44
CA GLN A 490 -46.78 44.74 -5.49
C GLN A 490 -47.14 43.26 -5.76
N ASN A 491 -46.28 42.34 -5.34
CA ASN A 491 -46.42 40.91 -5.62
C ASN A 491 -46.47 40.09 -4.32
N GLU A 492 -46.82 40.74 -3.20
CA GLU A 492 -46.97 40.07 -1.90
C GLU A 492 -48.07 39.00 -1.94
N TYR A 493 -49.17 39.33 -2.62
CA TYR A 493 -50.34 38.49 -2.83
C TYR A 493 -50.54 38.20 -4.31
N LEU A 494 -50.54 36.92 -4.66
CA LEU A 494 -50.76 36.43 -6.01
C LEU A 494 -51.99 35.51 -6.03
N GLY A 495 -52.61 35.37 -7.20
CA GLY A 495 -53.64 34.33 -7.42
C GLY A 495 -53.05 32.93 -7.24
N ALA A 496 -53.88 31.89 -7.07
CA ALA A 496 -53.36 30.52 -6.97
C ALA A 496 -52.62 30.11 -8.26
N ASN A 497 -51.46 29.44 -8.11
CA ASN A 497 -50.63 28.94 -9.21
C ASN A 497 -50.18 30.05 -10.18
N ALA A 498 -49.97 31.27 -9.67
CA ALA A 498 -49.52 32.38 -10.49
C ALA A 498 -48.00 32.51 -10.46
N VAL A 499 -47.42 32.88 -11.59
CA VAL A 499 -46.04 33.34 -11.76
C VAL A 499 -46.09 34.75 -12.32
N VAL A 500 -45.37 35.66 -11.68
CA VAL A 500 -45.21 37.04 -12.12
C VAL A 500 -43.75 37.35 -12.33
N ALA A 501 -43.37 37.60 -13.57
CA ALA A 501 -42.05 38.13 -13.90
C ALA A 501 -42.08 39.66 -13.81
N VAL A 502 -41.18 40.25 -13.02
CA VAL A 502 -41.13 41.70 -12.78
C VAL A 502 -39.78 42.24 -13.21
N GLN A 503 -39.77 43.15 -14.20
CA GLN A 503 -38.56 43.89 -14.55
C GLN A 503 -38.22 44.88 -13.43
N VAL A 504 -37.00 44.79 -12.88
CA VAL A 504 -36.45 45.72 -11.90
C VAL A 504 -35.05 46.13 -12.34
N GLY A 505 -34.89 47.34 -12.85
CA GLY A 505 -33.61 47.79 -13.40
C GLY A 505 -33.16 46.91 -14.57
N ALA A 506 -31.99 46.27 -14.42
CA ALA A 506 -31.40 45.37 -15.42
C ALA A 506 -31.71 43.88 -15.18
N ASP A 507 -32.49 43.56 -14.15
CA ASP A 507 -32.77 42.20 -13.72
C ASP A 507 -34.27 41.88 -13.84
N VAL A 508 -34.60 40.58 -13.89
CA VAL A 508 -35.97 40.08 -13.75
C VAL A 508 -36.11 39.36 -12.42
N VAL A 509 -37.15 39.69 -11.67
CA VAL A 509 -37.50 39.01 -10.41
C VAL A 509 -38.75 38.17 -10.65
N LEU A 510 -38.67 36.88 -10.36
CA LEU A 510 -39.80 35.96 -10.45
C LEU A 510 -40.46 35.84 -9.10
N PHE A 511 -41.76 36.09 -9.06
CA PHE A 511 -42.61 35.81 -7.90
C PHE A 511 -43.57 34.70 -8.26
N SER A 512 -43.75 33.73 -7.38
CA SER A 512 -44.68 32.63 -7.60
C SER A 512 -45.56 32.39 -6.39
N SER A 513 -46.73 31.78 -6.55
CA SER A 513 -47.65 31.43 -5.45
C SER A 513 -48.09 29.99 -5.52
N PHE A 514 -47.10 29.12 -5.52
CA PHE A 514 -47.26 27.69 -5.60
C PHE A 514 -47.59 27.11 -4.21
N ASN A 515 -48.75 26.46 -4.08
CA ASN A 515 -49.17 25.69 -2.89
C ASN A 515 -49.28 26.44 -1.53
N ILE A 516 -49.28 27.77 -1.52
CA ILE A 516 -49.63 28.61 -0.36
C ILE A 516 -50.90 29.42 -0.66
N SER A 517 -51.65 29.78 0.38
CA SER A 517 -52.92 30.50 0.36
C SER A 517 -52.82 31.95 -0.19
N GLY A 518 -52.35 32.09 -1.43
CA GLY A 518 -52.20 33.38 -2.14
C GLY A 518 -50.97 34.19 -1.75
N PHE A 519 -50.06 33.67 -0.93
CA PHE A 519 -48.79 34.33 -0.61
C PHE A 519 -47.75 34.01 -1.67
N ALA A 520 -46.93 35.00 -2.03
CA ALA A 520 -45.77 34.71 -2.87
C ALA A 520 -44.72 33.86 -2.10
N ALA A 521 -44.15 32.89 -2.78
CA ALA A 521 -43.00 32.09 -2.38
C ALA A 521 -41.71 32.95 -2.35
N GLU A 522 -40.56 32.37 -2.01
CA GLU A 522 -39.27 33.03 -2.16
C GLU A 522 -39.09 33.42 -3.64
N PRO A 523 -38.85 34.71 -3.93
CA PRO A 523 -38.63 35.13 -5.30
C PRO A 523 -37.29 34.61 -5.80
N LEU A 524 -37.14 34.52 -7.12
CA LEU A 524 -35.90 34.16 -7.80
C LEU A 524 -35.41 35.36 -8.62
N LEU A 525 -34.13 35.69 -8.55
CA LEU A 525 -33.53 36.76 -9.33
C LEU A 525 -32.79 36.21 -10.56
N LEU A 526 -33.22 36.63 -11.75
CA LEU A 526 -32.48 36.41 -13.00
C LEU A 526 -31.63 37.65 -13.28
N VAL A 527 -30.32 37.51 -13.09
CA VAL A 527 -29.38 38.63 -13.12
C VAL A 527 -29.08 39.05 -14.57
N GLY A 528 -29.17 40.34 -14.87
CA GLY A 528 -28.84 40.90 -16.18
C GLY A 528 -29.82 40.54 -17.29
N ARG A 529 -31.05 40.12 -16.95
CA ARG A 529 -32.07 39.68 -17.91
C ARG A 529 -33.24 40.64 -18.06
N SER A 530 -33.93 40.50 -19.18
CA SER A 530 -35.13 41.26 -19.54
C SER A 530 -36.35 40.35 -19.63
N LEU A 531 -37.55 40.95 -19.60
CA LEU A 531 -38.80 40.20 -19.81
C LEU A 531 -38.87 39.48 -21.18
N ALA A 532 -38.02 39.81 -22.15
CA ALA A 532 -37.93 39.09 -23.42
C ALA A 532 -37.23 37.72 -23.30
N ASP A 533 -36.49 37.50 -22.20
CA ASP A 533 -35.67 36.31 -21.98
C ASP A 533 -36.40 35.20 -21.20
N ILE A 534 -37.65 35.43 -20.78
CA ILE A 534 -38.46 34.48 -20.02
C ILE A 534 -39.91 34.47 -20.46
N SER A 535 -40.53 33.29 -20.46
CA SER A 535 -41.93 33.08 -20.79
C SER A 535 -42.53 31.92 -19.99
N ILE A 536 -43.83 31.66 -20.17
CA ILE A 536 -44.48 30.48 -19.60
C ILE A 536 -43.91 29.15 -20.11
N ASP A 537 -43.16 29.14 -21.22
CA ASP A 537 -42.57 27.94 -21.79
C ASP A 537 -41.31 27.49 -21.05
N ASN A 538 -40.73 28.37 -20.24
CA ASN A 538 -39.59 28.05 -19.38
C ASN A 538 -39.99 27.31 -18.11
N PHE A 539 -41.28 27.12 -17.83
CA PHE A 539 -41.77 26.41 -16.65
C PHE A 539 -42.28 25.03 -17.08
N VAL A 540 -41.71 23.97 -16.50
CA VAL A 540 -42.00 22.57 -16.85
C VAL A 540 -42.94 21.87 -15.88
#